data_AF-A0A7X0PHE4-F1
#
_entry.id   AF-A0A7X0PHE4-F1
#
_cell.length_a   1.000
_cell.length_b   1.000
_cell.length_c   1.000
_cell.angle_alpha   90.00
_cell.angle_beta   90.00
_cell.angle_gamma   90.00
#
_symmetry.space_group_name_H-M   'P 1'
#
loop_
_entity.id
_entity.type
_entity.pdbx_description
1 polymer ?
#
loop_
_entity_poly.entity_id
_entity_poly.type
_entity_poly.pdbx_seq_one_letter_code
_entity_poly.pdbx_strand_id
1 'polypeptide(L)'
;MTPQDLKSIMGSGLLSFPVTDFDAQGNFNPKGYAARLEWLAPYGASALFAAGGTGEYFSLSGPEYGEVIKTAVDTCRGKVPIIAGAGGPTRTAIAHAQEAERLGAHGILLLPHYLTEAGQEGLIEHVAAVCNSVKFGVIVYNRDRTKLTANSLA
;
A
#
# COMPACT_ATOMS: atom_id res chain seq x y z
N MET A 1 11.28 -3.56 -9.22
CA MET A 1 11.99 -3.54 -7.92
C MET A 1 11.83 -4.92 -7.29
N THR A 2 12.90 -5.50 -6.76
CA THR A 2 12.85 -6.80 -6.09
C THR A 2 12.41 -6.66 -4.63
N PRO A 3 11.95 -7.74 -3.96
CA PRO A 3 11.70 -7.70 -2.53
C PRO A 3 12.91 -7.29 -1.67
N GLN A 4 14.14 -7.60 -2.11
CA GLN A 4 15.35 -7.20 -1.39
C GLN A 4 15.64 -5.70 -1.51
N ASP A 5 15.38 -5.11 -2.69
CA ASP A 5 15.47 -3.66 -2.87
C ASP A 5 14.47 -2.95 -1.94
N LEU A 6 13.23 -3.44 -1.88
CA LEU A 6 12.22 -2.90 -0.97
C LEU A 6 12.70 -2.95 0.48
N LYS A 7 13.22 -4.10 0.92
CA LYS A 7 13.77 -4.25 2.27
C LYS A 7 14.87 -3.22 2.57
N SER A 8 15.78 -2.99 1.63
CA SER A 8 16.84 -1.97 1.78
C SER A 8 16.26 -0.57 1.92
N ILE A 9 15.26 -0.22 1.10
CA ILE A 9 14.60 1.10 1.13
C ILE A 9 13.91 1.34 2.48
N MET A 10 13.20 0.34 3.00
CA MET A 10 12.50 0.45 4.29
C MET A 10 13.44 0.73 5.46
N GLY A 11 14.70 0.30 5.39
CA GLY A 11 15.71 0.57 6.42
C GLY A 11 16.50 1.88 6.21
N SER A 12 16.24 2.63 5.13
CA SER A 12 17.13 3.71 4.69
C SER A 12 16.74 5.12 5.13
N GLY A 13 15.55 5.32 5.73
CA GLY A 13 15.11 6.65 6.14
C GLY A 13 13.64 6.74 6.52
N LEU A 14 13.13 7.98 6.54
CA LEU A 14 11.76 8.29 6.91
C LEU A 14 10.77 7.80 5.85
N LEU A 15 9.65 7.23 6.30
CA LEU A 15 8.54 6.78 5.47
C LEU A 15 7.40 7.80 5.52
N SER A 16 6.88 8.20 4.37
CA SER A 16 5.82 9.21 4.28
C SER A 16 4.49 8.58 3.86
N PHE A 17 3.41 8.95 4.54
CA PHE A 17 2.04 8.45 4.31
C PHE A 17 1.13 9.64 3.95
N PRO A 18 1.15 10.11 2.69
CA PRO A 18 0.34 11.23 2.25
C PRO A 18 -1.16 10.94 2.38
N VAL A 19 -1.93 11.95 2.79
CA VAL A 19 -3.39 11.95 2.68
C VAL A 19 -3.82 11.90 1.22
N THR A 20 -4.96 11.25 0.94
CA THR A 20 -5.57 11.24 -0.40
C THR A 20 -6.43 12.50 -0.52
N ASP A 21 -6.22 13.28 -1.59
CA ASP A 21 -6.96 14.52 -1.77
C ASP A 21 -8.29 14.24 -2.47
N PHE A 22 -9.37 14.82 -1.95
CA PHE A 22 -10.71 14.76 -2.54
C PHE A 22 -11.21 16.17 -2.89
N ASP A 23 -12.12 16.27 -3.86
CA ASP A 23 -12.81 17.51 -4.19
C ASP A 23 -14.00 17.77 -3.24
N ALA A 24 -14.70 18.89 -3.42
CA ALA A 24 -15.84 19.25 -2.59
C ALA A 24 -17.08 18.34 -2.78
N GLN A 25 -17.05 17.46 -3.78
CA GLN A 25 -18.07 16.46 -4.05
C GLN A 25 -17.67 15.08 -3.48
N GLY A 26 -16.47 14.96 -2.90
CA GLY A 26 -15.93 13.73 -2.34
C GLY A 26 -15.27 12.81 -3.36
N ASN A 27 -15.09 13.24 -4.61
CA ASN A 27 -14.37 12.44 -5.61
C ASN A 27 -12.86 12.64 -5.45
N PHE A 28 -12.08 11.62 -5.82
CA PHE A 28 -10.62 11.75 -5.86
C PHE A 28 -10.19 12.96 -6.71
N ASN A 29 -9.31 13.80 -6.14
CA ASN A 29 -8.74 14.99 -6.78
C ASN A 29 -7.29 14.71 -7.21
N PRO A 30 -7.06 14.21 -8.44
CA PRO A 30 -5.72 13.84 -8.90
C PRO A 30 -4.76 15.03 -9.01
N LYS A 31 -5.27 16.23 -9.32
CA LYS A 31 -4.44 17.43 -9.44
C LYS A 31 -3.91 17.88 -8.07
N GLY A 32 -4.79 17.92 -7.07
CA GLY A 32 -4.42 18.25 -5.70
C GLY A 32 -3.41 17.23 -5.14
N TYR A 33 -3.73 15.95 -5.33
CA TYR A 33 -2.86 14.87 -4.87
C TYR A 33 -1.47 14.91 -5.52
N ALA A 34 -1.38 15.09 -6.84
CA ALA A 34 -0.10 15.23 -7.53
C ALA A 34 0.72 16.42 -7.01
N ALA A 35 0.10 17.60 -6.87
CA ALA A 35 0.77 18.78 -6.33
C ALA A 35 1.30 18.55 -4.90
N ARG A 36 0.55 17.84 -4.05
CA ARG A 36 1.00 17.44 -2.71
C ARG A 36 2.22 16.53 -2.78
N LEU A 37 2.21 15.53 -3.64
CA LEU A 37 3.32 14.58 -3.78
C LEU A 37 4.59 15.27 -4.32
N GLU A 38 4.45 16.18 -5.27
CA GLU A 38 5.57 17.00 -5.78
C GLU A 38 6.16 17.88 -4.68
N TRP A 39 5.32 18.48 -3.84
CA TRP A 39 5.76 19.25 -2.69
C TRP A 39 6.46 18.39 -1.64
N LEU A 40 6.01 17.16 -1.39
CA LEU A 40 6.62 16.24 -0.43
C LEU A 40 7.97 15.66 -0.90
N ALA A 41 8.13 15.43 -2.21
CA ALA A 41 9.31 14.78 -2.80
C ALA A 41 10.68 15.33 -2.33
N PRO A 42 10.93 16.66 -2.27
CA PRO A 42 12.23 17.20 -1.88
C PRO A 42 12.61 17.00 -0.40
N TYR A 43 11.68 16.59 0.47
CA TYR A 43 11.94 16.45 1.91
C TYR A 43 12.66 15.14 2.31
N GLY A 44 13.03 14.29 1.34
CA GLY A 44 13.95 13.17 1.57
C GLY A 44 13.33 11.92 2.23
N ALA A 45 12.03 11.68 2.06
CA ALA A 45 11.43 10.40 2.44
C ALA A 45 12.01 9.27 1.57
N SER A 46 12.38 8.14 2.19
CA SER A 46 12.93 6.98 1.48
C SER A 46 11.86 6.25 0.66
N ALA A 47 10.60 6.33 1.08
CA ALA A 47 9.45 5.82 0.35
C ALA A 47 8.17 6.59 0.69
N LEU A 48 7.22 6.58 -0.25
CA LEU A 48 5.86 7.09 -0.06
C LEU A 48 4.85 5.94 -0.07
N PHE A 49 3.94 5.94 0.89
CA PHE A 49 2.86 4.97 1.03
C PHE A 49 1.55 5.55 0.50
N ALA A 50 1.21 5.25 -0.75
CA ALA A 50 -0.01 5.70 -1.40
C ALA A 50 -1.20 4.81 -1.02
N ALA A 51 -2.37 5.41 -0.83
CA ALA A 51 -3.56 4.72 -0.34
C ALA A 51 -3.26 3.84 0.89
N GLY A 52 -2.50 4.36 1.87
CA GLY A 52 -2.31 3.72 3.17
C GLY A 52 -3.46 4.02 4.14
N GLY A 53 -3.28 3.77 5.44
CA GLY A 53 -4.27 4.16 6.45
C GLY A 53 -4.54 5.67 6.47
N THR A 54 -3.49 6.49 6.50
CA THR A 54 -3.58 7.97 6.41
C THR A 54 -4.10 8.46 5.06
N GLY A 55 -3.90 7.67 3.99
CA GLY A 55 -4.47 7.91 2.67
C GLY A 55 -5.89 7.36 2.51
N GLU A 56 -6.57 7.03 3.61
CA GLU A 56 -7.96 6.60 3.66
C GLU A 56 -8.29 5.38 2.78
N TYR A 57 -7.36 4.43 2.67
CA TYR A 57 -7.56 3.17 1.93
C TYR A 57 -8.93 2.53 2.15
N PHE A 58 -9.38 2.52 3.40
CA PHE A 58 -10.62 1.90 3.85
C PHE A 58 -11.90 2.61 3.34
N SER A 59 -11.77 3.77 2.73
CA SER A 59 -12.87 4.56 2.15
C SER A 59 -12.86 4.58 0.62
N LEU A 60 -11.80 4.08 -0.02
CA LEU A 60 -11.66 4.13 -1.48
C LEU A 60 -12.49 3.04 -2.15
N SER A 61 -13.17 3.40 -3.24
CA SER A 61 -13.70 2.42 -4.18
C SER A 61 -12.58 1.78 -5.01
N GLY A 62 -12.86 0.64 -5.65
CA GLY A 62 -11.91 -0.04 -6.53
C GLY A 62 -11.37 0.86 -7.66
N PRO A 63 -12.24 1.59 -8.40
CA PRO A 63 -11.80 2.55 -9.41
C PRO A 63 -10.92 3.67 -8.84
N GLU A 64 -11.32 4.28 -7.73
CA GLU A 64 -10.54 5.36 -7.08
C GLU A 64 -9.17 4.88 -6.62
N TYR A 65 -9.09 3.66 -6.07
CA TYR A 65 -7.82 3.05 -5.68
C TYR A 65 -6.83 3.04 -6.84
N GLY A 66 -7.26 2.56 -8.01
CA GLY A 66 -6.41 2.53 -9.21
C GLY A 66 -5.94 3.93 -9.63
N GLU A 67 -6.83 4.92 -9.59
CA GLU A 67 -6.49 6.31 -9.92
C GLU A 67 -5.49 6.93 -8.94
N VAL A 68 -5.65 6.69 -7.63
CA VAL A 68 -4.73 7.14 -6.58
C VAL A 68 -3.34 6.54 -6.79
N ILE A 69 -3.25 5.22 -6.97
CA ILE A 69 -1.96 4.54 -7.16
C ILE A 69 -1.29 5.00 -8.46
N LYS A 70 -2.05 5.09 -9.56
CA LYS A 70 -1.51 5.57 -10.83
C LYS A 70 -0.97 6.99 -10.71
N THR A 71 -1.73 7.89 -10.08
CA THR A 71 -1.32 9.28 -9.87
C THR A 71 -0.05 9.37 -9.04
N ALA A 72 0.05 8.58 -7.96
CA ALA A 72 1.26 8.54 -7.13
C ALA A 72 2.47 8.03 -7.91
N VAL A 73 2.32 6.91 -8.62
CA VAL A 73 3.41 6.29 -9.39
C VAL A 73 3.90 7.23 -10.48
N ASP A 74 3.00 7.86 -11.24
CA ASP A 74 3.38 8.75 -12.34
C ASP A 74 4.06 10.03 -11.82
N THR A 75 3.55 10.62 -10.74
CA THR A 75 4.08 11.87 -10.17
C THR A 75 5.47 11.68 -9.54
N CYS A 76 5.67 10.55 -8.87
CA CYS A 76 6.89 10.22 -8.12
C CYS A 76 7.91 9.40 -8.93
N ARG A 77 7.62 9.10 -10.20
CA ARG A 77 8.48 8.30 -11.07
C ARG A 77 9.90 8.86 -11.11
N GLY A 78 10.87 8.01 -10.78
CA GLY A 78 12.29 8.37 -10.75
C GLY A 78 12.70 9.28 -9.58
N LYS A 79 11.79 9.65 -8.68
CA LYS A 79 12.06 10.51 -7.52
C LYS A 79 12.07 9.71 -6.22
N VAL A 80 11.01 8.94 -5.95
CA VAL A 80 10.81 8.20 -4.70
C VAL A 80 9.94 6.97 -4.95
N PRO A 81 10.26 5.79 -4.38
CA PRO A 81 9.47 4.58 -4.57
C PRO A 81 8.09 4.70 -3.89
N ILE A 82 7.08 4.18 -4.59
CA ILE A 82 5.70 4.10 -4.12
C ILE A 82 5.39 2.72 -3.58
N ILE A 83 4.90 2.64 -2.35
CA ILE A 83 4.33 1.45 -1.71
C ILE A 83 2.81 1.64 -1.64
N ALA A 84 2.04 0.73 -2.21
CA ALA A 84 0.59 0.83 -2.20
C ALA A 84 -0.02 0.21 -0.92
N GLY A 85 -1.12 0.73 -0.40
CA GLY A 85 -1.94 -0.05 0.53
C GLY A 85 -2.68 -1.18 -0.20
N ALA A 86 -2.88 -2.31 0.48
CA ALA A 86 -3.78 -3.37 0.08
C ALA A 86 -4.34 -4.04 1.33
N GLY A 87 -5.53 -4.63 1.30
CA GLY A 87 -6.13 -5.25 2.48
C GLY A 87 -7.60 -5.59 2.27
N GLY A 88 -8.29 -5.94 3.36
CA GLY A 88 -9.65 -6.47 3.27
C GLY A 88 -9.67 -7.97 2.93
N PRO A 89 -10.78 -8.52 2.43
CA PRO A 89 -10.89 -9.95 2.13
C PRO A 89 -9.80 -10.42 1.16
N THR A 90 -9.34 -11.68 1.28
CA THR A 90 -8.18 -12.21 0.52
C THR A 90 -8.23 -11.90 -0.98
N ARG A 91 -9.37 -12.11 -1.63
CA ARG A 91 -9.51 -11.85 -3.08
C ARG A 91 -9.40 -10.35 -3.41
N THR A 92 -9.93 -9.48 -2.55
CA THR A 92 -9.83 -8.02 -2.70
C THR A 92 -8.39 -7.55 -2.47
N ALA A 93 -7.72 -8.07 -1.45
CA ALA A 93 -6.31 -7.77 -1.18
C ALA A 93 -5.42 -8.19 -2.36
N ILE A 94 -5.65 -9.37 -2.94
CA ILE A 94 -4.98 -9.84 -4.15
C ILE A 94 -5.25 -8.91 -5.34
N ALA A 95 -6.51 -8.55 -5.58
CA ALA A 95 -6.88 -7.67 -6.70
C ALA A 95 -6.19 -6.30 -6.60
N HIS A 96 -6.18 -5.68 -5.41
CA HIS A 96 -5.48 -4.41 -5.19
C HIS A 96 -3.96 -4.55 -5.31
N ALA A 97 -3.37 -5.62 -4.77
CA ALA A 97 -1.94 -5.89 -4.88
C ALA A 97 -1.50 -6.02 -6.35
N GLN A 98 -2.25 -6.78 -7.15
CA GLN A 98 -1.98 -6.98 -8.58
C GLN A 98 -2.20 -5.70 -9.38
N GLU A 99 -3.22 -4.90 -9.05
CA GLU A 99 -3.45 -3.62 -9.72
C GLU A 99 -2.32 -2.63 -9.41
N ALA A 100 -1.87 -2.56 -8.15
CA ALA A 100 -0.74 -1.74 -7.78
C ALA A 100 0.55 -2.17 -8.51
N GLU A 101 0.82 -3.48 -8.58
CA GLU A 101 1.95 -4.01 -9.34
C GLU A 101 1.84 -3.64 -10.84
N ARG A 102 0.66 -3.83 -11.44
CA ARG A 102 0.40 -3.49 -12.85
C ARG A 102 0.62 -2.01 -13.15
N LEU A 103 0.27 -1.13 -12.22
CA LEU A 103 0.45 0.32 -12.33
C LEU A 103 1.89 0.77 -12.06
N GLY A 104 2.75 -0.11 -11.55
CA GLY A 104 4.18 0.15 -11.32
C GLY A 104 4.52 0.61 -9.90
N ALA A 105 3.70 0.27 -8.91
CA ALA A 105 4.11 0.37 -7.51
C ALA A 105 5.29 -0.59 -7.22
N HIS A 106 6.01 -0.32 -6.13
CA HIS A 106 7.27 -0.97 -5.79
C HIS A 106 7.14 -2.01 -4.66
N GLY A 107 5.97 -2.08 -4.05
CA GLY A 107 5.57 -3.03 -3.03
C GLY A 107 4.19 -2.68 -2.51
N ILE A 108 3.69 -3.48 -1.58
CA ILE A 108 2.47 -3.18 -0.83
C ILE A 108 2.70 -3.19 0.69
N LEU A 109 1.91 -2.39 1.39
CA LEU A 109 1.58 -2.56 2.80
C LEU A 109 0.25 -3.30 2.89
N LEU A 110 0.27 -4.52 3.44
CA LEU A 110 -0.91 -5.35 3.63
C LEU A 110 -1.60 -5.02 4.96
N LEU A 111 -2.66 -4.21 4.88
CA LEU A 111 -3.59 -3.88 5.96
C LEU A 111 -4.44 -5.12 6.36
N PRO A 112 -5.06 -5.09 7.56
CA PRO A 112 -5.87 -6.21 8.04
C PRO A 112 -6.95 -6.70 7.06
N HIS A 113 -7.18 -8.02 7.07
CA HIS A 113 -8.37 -8.65 6.47
C HIS A 113 -9.67 -8.10 7.08
N TYR A 114 -10.83 -8.23 6.44
CA TYR A 114 -12.06 -7.53 6.86
C TYR A 114 -12.83 -8.21 8.02
N LEU A 115 -13.22 -7.41 9.01
CA LEU A 115 -14.14 -7.67 10.12
C LEU A 115 -13.82 -8.81 11.09
N THR A 116 -13.79 -10.07 10.63
CA THR A 116 -13.76 -11.27 11.50
C THR A 116 -12.44 -11.45 12.22
N GLU A 117 -12.42 -12.09 13.39
CA GLU A 117 -11.18 -12.70 13.87
C GLU A 117 -10.80 -13.93 13.03
N ALA A 118 -9.50 -14.20 12.95
CA ALA A 118 -8.96 -15.39 12.31
C ALA A 118 -7.92 -16.06 13.22
N GLY A 119 -7.89 -17.40 13.18
CA GLY A 119 -6.80 -18.17 13.78
C GLY A 119 -5.47 -17.92 13.05
N GLN A 120 -4.35 -18.30 13.67
CA GLN A 120 -3.02 -18.05 13.09
C GLN A 120 -2.85 -18.71 11.72
N GLU A 121 -3.36 -19.93 11.54
CA GLU A 121 -3.33 -20.63 10.24
C GLU A 121 -4.02 -19.82 9.14
N GLY A 122 -5.23 -19.32 9.39
CA GLY A 122 -5.95 -18.47 8.44
C GLY A 122 -5.26 -17.14 8.14
N LEU A 123 -4.58 -16.54 9.12
CA LEU A 123 -3.76 -15.34 8.90
C LEU A 123 -2.56 -15.65 8.00
N ILE A 124 -1.87 -16.77 8.24
CA ILE A 124 -0.73 -17.23 7.43
C ILE A 124 -1.18 -17.48 6.00
N GLU A 125 -2.27 -18.22 5.79
CA GLU A 125 -2.81 -18.51 4.46
C GLU A 125 -3.24 -17.25 3.72
N HIS A 126 -3.90 -16.31 4.40
CA HIS A 126 -4.29 -15.02 3.83
C HIS A 126 -3.07 -14.23 3.34
N VAL A 127 -2.05 -14.08 4.19
CA VAL A 127 -0.81 -13.36 3.84
C VAL A 127 -0.06 -14.08 2.72
N ALA A 128 0.10 -15.40 2.81
CA ALA A 128 0.79 -16.21 1.80
C ALA A 128 0.11 -16.11 0.44
N ALA A 129 -1.23 -16.14 0.39
CA ALA A 129 -1.99 -15.98 -0.85
C ALA A 129 -1.74 -14.60 -1.50
N VAL A 130 -1.68 -13.53 -0.71
CA VAL A 130 -1.35 -12.19 -1.23
C VAL A 130 0.10 -12.15 -1.72
N CYS A 131 1.06 -12.63 -0.93
CA CYS A 131 2.48 -12.67 -1.32
C CYS A 131 2.71 -13.45 -2.63
N ASN A 132 2.03 -14.59 -2.81
CA ASN A 132 2.16 -15.42 -4.01
C ASN A 132 1.48 -14.82 -5.26
N SER A 133 0.66 -13.78 -5.10
CA SER A 133 -0.09 -13.17 -6.20
C SER A 133 0.67 -12.10 -6.98
N VAL A 134 1.86 -11.72 -6.49
CA VAL A 134 2.67 -10.57 -6.95
C VAL A 134 4.16 -10.93 -6.89
N LYS A 135 5.00 -10.14 -7.57
CA LYS A 135 6.47 -10.34 -7.63
C LYS A 135 7.25 -9.36 -6.76
N PHE A 136 6.71 -8.18 -6.51
CA PHE A 136 7.32 -7.19 -5.63
C PHE A 136 7.21 -7.56 -4.13
N GLY A 137 7.84 -6.77 -3.26
CA GLY A 137 7.83 -7.06 -1.82
C GLY A 137 6.51 -6.69 -1.13
N VAL A 138 6.17 -7.45 -0.09
CA VAL A 138 4.98 -7.25 0.75
C VAL A 138 5.40 -6.95 2.19
N ILE A 139 4.81 -5.92 2.78
CA ILE A 139 4.99 -5.53 4.18
C ILE A 139 3.70 -5.88 4.92
N VAL A 140 3.75 -6.79 5.88
CA VAL A 140 2.56 -7.15 6.67
C VAL A 140 2.35 -6.15 7.80
N TYR A 141 1.13 -5.64 7.96
CA TYR A 141 0.79 -4.70 9.02
C TYR A 141 0.09 -5.41 10.19
N ASN A 142 0.85 -5.67 11.25
CA ASN A 142 0.32 -6.24 12.49
C ASN A 142 -0.46 -5.18 13.29
N ARG A 143 -1.80 -5.20 13.21
CA ARG A 143 -2.71 -4.28 13.92
C ARG A 143 -4.14 -4.82 13.97
N ASP A 144 -4.94 -4.30 14.88
CA ASP A 144 -6.37 -4.64 15.04
C ASP A 144 -6.57 -6.17 15.15
N ARG A 145 -7.38 -6.78 14.28
CA ARG A 145 -7.63 -8.23 14.25
C ARG A 145 -6.54 -9.05 13.54
N THR A 146 -5.57 -8.40 12.89
CA THR A 146 -4.40 -9.09 12.33
C THR A 146 -3.28 -9.03 13.35
N LYS A 147 -3.12 -10.13 14.10
CA LYS A 147 -2.12 -10.31 15.16
C LYS A 147 -1.31 -11.57 14.90
N LEU A 148 -0.41 -11.52 13.94
CA LEU A 148 0.57 -12.58 13.69
C LEU A 148 1.55 -12.67 14.86
N THR A 149 1.78 -13.90 15.31
CA THR A 149 2.83 -14.20 16.30
C THR A 149 4.20 -14.27 15.63
N ALA A 150 5.28 -14.22 16.42
CA ALA A 150 6.63 -14.43 15.91
C ALA A 150 6.79 -15.78 15.18
N ASN A 151 6.16 -16.84 15.70
CA ASN A 151 6.19 -18.17 15.07
C ASN A 151 5.45 -18.19 13.73
N SER A 152 4.42 -17.36 13.57
CA SER A 152 3.67 -17.26 12.31
C SER A 152 4.41 -16.48 11.22
N LEU A 153 5.46 -15.74 11.60
CA LEU A 153 6.30 -14.93 10.71
C LEU A 153 7.67 -15.57 10.40
N ALA A 154 8.03 -16.64 11.12
CA ALA A 154 9.28 -17.37 10.98
C ALA A 154 9.25 -18.30 9.76
#